data_AF-A0A3D2NMH3-F1
#
_entry.id   AF-A0A3D2NMH3-F1
#
_cell.length_a   1.000
_cell.length_b   1.000
_cell.length_c   1.000
_cell.angle_alpha   90.00
_cell.angle_beta   90.00
_cell.angle_gamma   90.00
#
_symmetry.space_group_name_H-M   'P 1'
#
loop_
_entity.id
_entity.type
_entity.pdbx_description
1 polymer ?
#
loop_
_entity_poly.entity_id
_entity_poly.type
_entity_poly.pdbx_seq_one_letter_code
_entity_poly.pdbx_strand_id
1 'polypeptide(L)'
;ALINNPDDSELRKAVSVDHQNCRMGKWYEGAGKEVFGGLTTYRSLLEPHSQVHNAVHKAVALLDNSWEQDEKIQAQIIAAMQVAETGSTAVMEALNKMVADKHPDMVKLH
;
A
#
# COMPACT_ATOMS: atom_id res chain seq x y z
N ALA A 1 -5.16 -1.61 25.81
CA ALA A 1 -5.65 -2.26 24.60
C ALA A 1 -6.02 -1.23 23.55
N LEU A 2 -5.19 -1.09 22.52
CA LEU A 2 -5.35 -0.06 21.50
C LEU A 2 -6.42 -0.38 20.44
N ILE A 3 -7.02 -1.58 20.43
CA ILE A 3 -7.98 -1.98 19.39
C ILE A 3 -9.06 -2.95 19.91
N ASN A 4 -9.72 -2.61 21.02
CA ASN A 4 -10.86 -3.37 21.57
C ASN A 4 -12.13 -2.51 21.69
N ASN A 5 -12.24 -1.42 20.93
CA ASN A 5 -13.38 -0.52 20.96
C ASN A 5 -14.32 -0.80 19.77
N PRO A 6 -15.65 -0.62 19.92
CA PRO A 6 -16.61 -0.82 18.82
C PRO A 6 -16.33 0.03 17.56
N ASP A 7 -15.66 1.17 17.72
CA ASP A 7 -15.20 2.04 16.63
C ASP A 7 -14.12 1.40 15.73
N ASP A 8 -13.45 0.33 16.20
CA ASP A 8 -12.41 -0.36 15.42
C ASP A 8 -12.99 -1.23 14.29
N SER A 9 -14.28 -1.56 14.35
CA SER A 9 -14.95 -2.34 13.30
C SER A 9 -14.93 -1.59 11.96
N GLU A 10 -15.20 -0.28 11.98
CA GLU A 10 -15.19 0.55 10.77
C GLU A 10 -13.77 0.76 10.24
N LEU A 11 -12.78 0.89 11.13
CA LEU A 11 -11.37 0.96 10.76
C LEU A 11 -10.86 -0.36 10.14
N ARG A 12 -11.18 -1.51 10.75
CA ARG A 12 -10.87 -2.84 10.21
C ARG A 12 -11.52 -3.04 8.84
N LYS A 13 -12.76 -2.59 8.67
CA LYS A 13 -13.49 -2.66 7.39
C LYS A 13 -12.86 -1.78 6.32
N ALA A 14 -12.43 -0.57 6.66
CA ALA A 14 -11.71 0.30 5.74
C ALA A 14 -10.37 -0.31 5.28
N VAL A 15 -9.69 -1.02 6.19
CA VAL A 15 -8.43 -1.71 5.91
C VAL A 15 -8.61 -2.98 5.09
N SER A 16 -9.75 -3.67 5.19
CA SER A 16 -10.01 -4.96 4.52
C SER A 16 -10.06 -4.91 2.97
N VAL A 17 -10.03 -3.71 2.39
CA VAL A 17 -10.07 -3.52 0.95
C VAL A 17 -8.75 -3.96 0.35
N ASP A 18 -8.80 -4.86 -0.64
CA ASP A 18 -7.61 -5.30 -1.37
C ASP A 18 -7.06 -4.22 -2.33
N HIS A 19 -5.84 -4.46 -2.81
CA HIS A 19 -5.14 -3.55 -3.72
C HIS A 19 -5.85 -3.34 -5.06
N GLN A 20 -6.77 -4.20 -5.49
CA GLN A 20 -7.49 -4.04 -6.76
C GLN A 20 -8.75 -3.20 -6.56
N ASN A 21 -9.43 -3.38 -5.43
CA ASN A 21 -10.68 -2.72 -5.10
C ASN A 21 -10.51 -1.34 -4.44
N CYS A 22 -9.28 -1.00 -4.04
CA CYS A 22 -8.95 0.32 -3.53
C CYS A 22 -9.03 1.39 -4.63
N ARG A 23 -9.03 2.67 -4.25
CA ARG A 23 -9.10 3.79 -5.21
C ARG A 23 -7.96 3.75 -6.24
N MET A 24 -6.75 3.41 -5.81
CA MET A 24 -5.58 3.32 -6.70
C MET A 24 -5.67 2.08 -7.60
N GLY A 25 -6.16 0.94 -7.10
CA GLY A 25 -6.39 -0.27 -7.90
C GLY A 25 -7.40 -0.05 -9.01
N LYS A 26 -8.51 0.62 -8.70
CA LYS A 26 -9.53 1.01 -9.71
C LYS A 26 -8.96 1.96 -10.74
N TRP A 27 -8.10 2.91 -10.33
CA TRP A 27 -7.39 3.76 -11.28
C TRP A 27 -6.40 2.96 -12.13
N TYR A 28 -5.71 1.98 -11.54
CA TYR A 28 -4.73 1.12 -12.22
C TYR A 28 -5.37 0.21 -13.30
N GLU A 29 -6.59 -0.26 -13.10
CA GLU A 29 -7.27 -1.05 -14.13
C GLU A 29 -8.07 -0.20 -15.12
N GLY A 30 -8.41 1.03 -14.76
CA GLY A 30 -9.18 1.96 -15.59
C GLY A 30 -8.32 3.06 -16.22
N ALA A 31 -8.59 4.32 -15.84
CA ALA A 31 -8.01 5.50 -16.47
C ALA A 31 -6.47 5.55 -16.48
N GLY A 32 -5.80 5.00 -15.47
CA GLY A 32 -4.34 4.90 -15.44
C GLY A 32 -3.80 4.05 -16.60
N LYS A 33 -4.50 2.97 -16.94
CA LYS A 33 -4.11 2.00 -17.97
C LYS A 33 -4.22 2.60 -19.36
N GLU A 34 -5.25 3.40 -19.59
CA GLU A 34 -5.48 4.12 -20.85
C GLU A 34 -4.35 5.13 -21.14
N VAL A 35 -3.85 5.81 -20.12
CA VAL A 35 -2.86 6.91 -20.27
C VAL A 35 -1.41 6.44 -20.16
N PHE A 36 -1.15 5.48 -19.26
CA PHE A 36 0.19 5.05 -18.85
C PHE A 36 0.46 3.55 -19.05
N GLY A 37 -0.51 2.75 -19.50
CA GLY A 37 -0.38 1.28 -19.61
C GLY A 37 0.76 0.78 -20.49
N GLY A 38 1.26 1.61 -21.40
CA GLY A 38 2.45 1.31 -22.20
C GLY A 38 3.77 1.38 -21.42
N LEU A 39 3.82 2.17 -20.33
CA LEU A 39 5.04 2.41 -19.56
C LEU A 39 5.39 1.21 -18.67
N THR A 40 6.67 0.85 -18.63
CA THR A 40 7.14 -0.20 -17.71
C THR A 40 7.04 0.25 -16.25
N THR A 41 7.20 1.55 -15.98
CA THR A 41 7.06 2.16 -14.65
C THR A 41 5.63 2.13 -14.12
N TYR A 42 4.65 2.14 -15.03
CA TYR A 42 3.27 1.87 -14.69
C TYR A 42 3.11 0.43 -14.20
N ARG A 43 3.60 -0.56 -14.96
CA ARG A 43 3.52 -1.98 -14.57
C ARG A 43 4.20 -2.27 -13.23
N SER A 44 5.33 -1.62 -12.96
CA SER A 44 6.05 -1.80 -11.69
C SER A 44 5.34 -1.25 -10.45
N LEU A 45 4.26 -0.49 -10.60
CA LEU A 45 3.46 0.01 -9.47
C LEU A 45 2.68 -1.10 -8.76
N LEU A 46 2.28 -2.14 -9.49
CA LEU A 46 1.37 -3.18 -8.99
C LEU A 46 1.96 -3.95 -7.82
N GLU A 47 3.23 -4.32 -7.91
CA GLU A 47 3.93 -5.11 -6.90
C GLU A 47 4.04 -4.37 -5.54
N PRO A 48 4.65 -3.17 -5.44
CA PRO A 48 4.74 -2.45 -4.17
C PRO A 48 3.35 -2.08 -3.64
N HIS A 49 2.37 -1.82 -4.52
CA HIS A 49 0.99 -1.58 -4.10
C HIS A 49 0.35 -2.80 -3.43
N SER A 50 0.48 -3.99 -4.03
CA SER A 50 0.01 -5.25 -3.44
C SER A 50 0.69 -5.52 -2.10
N GLN A 51 2.01 -5.25 -2.00
CA GLN A 51 2.77 -5.42 -0.77
C GLN A 51 2.24 -4.56 0.39
N VAL A 52 1.89 -3.29 0.14
CA VAL A 52 1.30 -2.42 1.17
C VAL A 52 0.02 -3.04 1.74
N HIS A 53 -0.93 -3.42 0.88
CA HIS A 53 -2.19 -4.01 1.33
C HIS A 53 -1.98 -5.33 2.08
N ASN A 54 -1.15 -6.23 1.56
CA ASN A 54 -0.87 -7.51 2.21
C ASN A 54 -0.22 -7.35 3.58
N ALA A 55 0.70 -6.38 3.71
CA ALA A 55 1.39 -6.10 4.96
C ALA A 55 0.44 -5.51 6.01
N VAL A 56 -0.42 -4.56 5.62
CA VAL A 56 -1.41 -3.98 6.54
C VAL A 56 -2.45 -5.03 6.95
N HIS A 57 -2.95 -5.85 6.02
CA HIS A 57 -3.84 -6.97 6.35
C HIS A 57 -3.21 -7.94 7.36
N LYS A 58 -1.92 -8.27 7.17
CA LYS A 58 -1.18 -9.11 8.10
C LYS A 58 -1.08 -8.47 9.49
N ALA A 59 -0.77 -7.17 9.57
CA ALA A 59 -0.69 -6.45 10.83
C ALA A 59 -2.05 -6.48 11.57
N VAL A 60 -3.15 -6.22 10.87
CA VAL A 60 -4.51 -6.27 11.44
C VAL A 60 -4.88 -7.68 11.91
N ALA A 61 -4.60 -8.72 11.14
CA ALA A 61 -4.89 -10.09 11.53
C ALA A 61 -4.10 -10.54 12.78
N LEU A 62 -2.88 -10.01 12.97
CA LEU A 62 -2.08 -10.30 14.15
C LEU A 62 -2.65 -9.66 15.43
N LEU A 63 -3.36 -8.55 15.30
CA LEU A 63 -3.99 -7.83 16.42
C LEU A 63 -5.16 -8.59 17.05
N ASP A 64 -5.74 -9.56 16.35
CA ASP A 64 -6.80 -10.42 16.89
C ASP A 64 -6.26 -11.54 17.81
N ASN A 65 -4.94 -11.67 17.94
CA ASN A 65 -4.29 -12.57 18.90
C ASN A 65 -3.96 -11.85 20.21
N SER A 66 -3.42 -12.56 21.21
CA SER A 66 -2.92 -11.99 22.48
C SER A 66 -1.63 -11.16 22.32
N TRP A 67 -1.57 -10.29 21.31
CA TRP A 67 -0.38 -9.53 20.92
C TRP A 67 0.17 -8.65 22.04
N GLU A 68 -0.69 -8.16 22.94
CA GLU A 68 -0.26 -7.33 24.09
C GLU A 68 0.65 -8.09 25.06
N GLN A 69 0.60 -9.42 25.05
CA GLN A 69 1.35 -10.29 25.96
C GLN A 69 2.34 -11.21 25.22
N ASP A 70 2.46 -11.06 23.90
CA ASP A 70 3.32 -11.90 23.07
C ASP A 70 4.28 -11.04 22.25
N GLU A 71 5.53 -10.96 22.72
CA GLU A 71 6.62 -10.22 22.06
C GLU A 71 6.87 -10.68 20.62
N LYS A 72 6.64 -11.97 20.31
CA LYS A 72 6.81 -12.50 18.96
C LYS A 72 5.72 -11.98 18.03
N ILE A 73 4.50 -11.80 18.52
CA ILE A 73 3.41 -11.20 17.75
C ILE A 73 3.67 -9.70 17.57
N GLN A 74 4.14 -9.00 18.61
CA GLN A 74 4.53 -7.59 18.50
C GLN A 74 5.62 -7.37 17.44
N ALA A 75 6.68 -8.18 17.47
CA ALA A 75 7.74 -8.12 16.46
C ALA A 75 7.21 -8.36 15.04
N GLN A 76 6.23 -9.26 14.87
CA GLN A 76 5.61 -9.50 13.56
C GLN A 76 4.73 -8.34 13.09
N ILE A 77 4.01 -7.68 14.00
CA ILE A 77 3.23 -6.47 13.68
C ILE A 77 4.18 -5.35 13.23
N ILE A 78 5.25 -5.10 13.97
CA ILE A 78 6.27 -4.09 13.62
C ILE A 78 6.88 -4.40 12.24
N ALA A 79 7.28 -5.65 12.00
CA ALA A 79 7.83 -6.06 10.72
C ALA A 79 6.83 -5.88 9.56
N ALA A 80 5.55 -6.17 9.79
CA ALA A 80 4.51 -5.92 8.80
C ALA A 80 4.35 -4.42 8.51
N MET A 81 4.38 -3.56 9.53
CA MET A 81 4.33 -2.11 9.32
C MET A 81 5.54 -1.56 8.56
N GLN A 82 6.75 -2.07 8.84
CA GLN A 82 7.96 -1.69 8.09
C GLN A 82 7.88 -2.08 6.60
N VAL A 83 7.28 -3.23 6.29
CA VAL A 83 7.02 -3.64 4.89
C VAL A 83 6.00 -2.70 4.24
N ALA A 84 4.94 -2.32 4.95
CA ALA A 84 3.96 -1.37 4.43
C ALA A 84 4.58 0.02 4.16
N GLU A 85 5.46 0.51 5.04
CA GLU A 85 6.19 1.77 4.85
C GLU A 85 7.13 1.71 3.63
N THR A 86 7.90 0.63 3.51
CA THR A 86 8.83 0.43 2.39
C THR A 86 8.06 0.34 1.07
N GLY A 87 6.96 -0.44 1.03
CA GLY A 87 6.09 -0.55 -0.14
C GLY A 87 5.46 0.80 -0.52
N SER A 88 5.06 1.60 0.47
CA SER A 88 4.49 2.94 0.24
C SER A 88 5.51 3.89 -0.39
N THR A 89 6.77 3.83 0.07
CA THR A 89 7.87 4.60 -0.54
C THR A 89 8.09 4.18 -1.99
N ALA A 90 8.12 2.88 -2.27
CA ALA A 90 8.28 2.36 -3.62
C ALA A 90 7.10 2.74 -4.56
N VAL A 91 5.86 2.78 -4.04
CA VAL A 91 4.70 3.30 -4.79
C VAL A 91 4.93 4.76 -5.19
N MET A 92 5.34 5.61 -4.24
CA MET A 92 5.59 7.04 -4.51
C MET A 92 6.72 7.26 -5.52
N GLU A 93 7.80 6.50 -5.42
CA GLU A 93 8.91 6.52 -6.37
C GLU A 93 8.45 6.12 -7.78
N ALA A 94 7.65 5.06 -7.90
CA ALA A 94 7.10 4.62 -9.18
C ALA A 94 6.18 5.69 -9.82
N LEU A 95 5.33 6.34 -9.02
CA LEU A 95 4.49 7.45 -9.49
C LEU A 95 5.31 8.65 -9.96
N ASN A 96 6.32 9.05 -9.19
CA ASN A 96 7.23 10.14 -9.57
C ASN A 96 7.96 9.81 -10.89
N LYS A 97 8.45 8.58 -11.02
CA LYS A 97 9.13 8.13 -12.22
C LYS A 97 8.19 8.09 -13.44
N MET A 98 6.95 7.65 -13.25
CA MET A 98 5.94 7.61 -14.31
C MET A 98 5.61 9.02 -14.83
N VAL A 99 5.51 10.02 -13.94
CA VAL A 99 5.31 11.43 -14.32
C VAL A 99 6.52 11.94 -15.11
N ALA A 100 7.73 11.66 -14.66
CA ALA A 100 8.97 12.04 -15.37
C ALA A 100 9.08 11.38 -16.75
N ASP A 101 8.78 10.08 -16.86
CA ASP A 101 8.81 9.34 -18.13
C ASP A 101 7.77 9.88 -19.14
N LYS A 102 6.62 10.39 -18.66
CA LYS A 102 5.57 10.99 -19.51
C LYS A 102 5.87 12.44 -19.90
N HIS A 103 6.57 13.18 -19.05
CA HIS A 103 6.89 14.61 -19.23
C HIS A 103 8.39 14.87 -19.12
N PRO A 104 9.21 14.39 -20.07
CA PRO A 104 10.67 14.53 -20.02
C PRO A 104 11.14 16.00 -20.02
N ASP A 105 10.29 16.92 -20.52
CA ASP A 105 10.61 18.36 -20.57
C ASP A 105 10.41 19.10 -19.23
N MET A 106 9.64 18.55 -18.27
CA MET A 106 9.46 19.16 -16.94
C MET A 106 10.64 18.90 -15.99
N VAL A 107 11.49 17.92 -16.29
CA VAL A 107 12.64 17.54 -15.44
C VAL A 107 13.86 18.44 -15.70
N LYS A 108 13.88 19.18 -16.82
CA LYS A 108 15.02 20.04 -17.21
C LYS A 108 15.02 21.44 -16.60
N LEU A 109 14.07 21.76 -15.72
CA LEU A 109 13.96 23.07 -15.07
C LEU A 109 14.30 23.00 -13.57
N HIS A 110 15.49 22.53 -13.23
CA HIS A 110 16.17 22.70 -11.95
C HIS A 110 17.68 22.80 -12.22
#